data_AF-A0A536G0U0-F1
#
_entry.id   AF-A0A536G0U0-F1
#
_cell.length_a   1.000
_cell.length_b   1.000
_cell.length_c   1.000
_cell.angle_alpha   90.00
_cell.angle_beta   90.00
_cell.angle_gamma   90.00
#
_symmetry.space_group_name_H-M   'P 1'
#
loop_
_entity.id
_entity.type
_entity.pdbx_description
1 polymer ?
#
loop_
_entity_poly.entity_id
_entity_poly.type
_entity_poly.pdbx_seq_one_letter_code
_entity_poly.pdbx_strand_id
1 'polypeptide(L)'
;MNFLRPPYTTVEEKRRDLWAGVIGWFAINAILVVVTLAGWVPAWVGVAQLVANIALIVLFAFTRRYVAIGALWAFAVALIATVIDAPVGTAACFAIASGGGCGEFGCNSAYAVAYGFGFLVGLIPGYFILRGVHRRLGK
;
A
#
# COMPACT_ATOMS: atom_id res chain seq x y z
N MET A 1 8.81 27.03 -14.78
CA MET A 1 9.73 26.55 -13.75
C MET A 1 10.14 25.13 -14.10
N ASN A 2 11.41 24.90 -14.49
CA ASN A 2 11.94 23.55 -14.74
C ASN A 2 12.17 22.85 -13.39
N PHE A 3 11.13 22.21 -12.85
CA PHE A 3 11.23 21.34 -11.66
C PHE A 3 11.78 19.94 -11.98
N LEU A 4 12.25 19.74 -13.21
CA LEU A 4 12.75 18.47 -13.70
C LEU A 4 14.17 18.27 -13.17
N ARG A 5 14.29 17.36 -12.20
CA ARG A 5 15.58 16.77 -11.78
C ARG A 5 16.39 16.40 -13.04
N PRO A 6 17.74 16.51 -13.00
CA PRO A 6 18.59 16.03 -14.08
C PRO A 6 18.15 14.64 -14.57
N PRO A 7 18.20 14.39 -15.88
CA PRO A 7 17.83 13.09 -16.44
C PRO A 7 18.62 11.98 -15.74
N TYR A 8 17.94 10.86 -15.46
CA TYR A 8 18.54 9.70 -14.81
C TYR A 8 19.79 9.24 -15.56
N THR A 9 20.91 9.15 -14.85
CA THR A 9 22.21 8.84 -15.45
C THR A 9 22.49 7.35 -15.47
N THR A 10 21.90 6.60 -14.53
CA THR A 10 22.09 5.16 -14.41
C THR A 10 20.79 4.40 -14.12
N VAL A 11 20.79 3.11 -14.43
CA VAL A 11 19.69 2.19 -14.08
C VAL A 11 19.54 2.07 -12.55
N GLU A 12 20.65 2.13 -11.82
CA GLU A 12 20.65 2.02 -10.36
C GLU A 12 19.92 3.19 -9.70
N GLU A 13 20.06 4.42 -10.23
CA GLU A 13 19.30 5.57 -9.74
C GLU A 13 17.79 5.40 -9.92
N LYS A 14 17.35 4.86 -11.07
CA LYS A 14 15.94 4.57 -11.34
C LYS A 14 15.40 3.51 -10.38
N ARG A 15 16.21 2.47 -10.12
CA ARG A 15 15.88 1.36 -9.21
C ARG A 15 15.77 1.83 -7.76
N ARG A 16 16.73 2.64 -7.30
CA ARG A 16 16.70 3.22 -5.95
C ARG A 16 15.46 4.09 -5.75
N ASP A 17 15.15 4.96 -6.73
CA ASP A 17 13.96 5.81 -6.67
C ASP A 17 12.66 4.97 -6.67
N LEU A 18 12.58 3.90 -7.47
CA LEU A 18 11.45 2.98 -7.47
C LEU A 18 11.21 2.36 -6.09
N TRP A 19 12.23 1.75 -5.50
CA TRP A 19 12.13 1.13 -4.18
C TRP A 19 11.92 2.15 -3.06
N ALA A 20 12.49 3.35 -3.18
CA ALA A 20 12.22 4.44 -2.25
C ALA A 20 10.73 4.81 -2.26
N GLY A 21 10.07 4.80 -3.42
CA GLY A 21 8.62 4.99 -3.52
C GLY A 21 7.82 3.88 -2.83
N VAL A 22 8.18 2.62 -3.08
CA VAL A 22 7.52 1.46 -2.46
C VAL A 22 7.67 1.48 -0.93
N ILE A 23 8.91 1.56 -0.45
CA ILE A 23 9.25 1.49 0.98
C ILE A 23 8.72 2.73 1.70
N GLY A 24 8.89 3.91 1.11
CA GLY A 24 8.43 5.18 1.68
C GLY A 24 6.91 5.20 1.87
N TRP A 25 6.15 4.70 0.88
CA TRP A 25 4.71 4.61 0.99
C TRP A 25 4.28 3.69 2.13
N PHE A 26 4.83 2.47 2.21
CA PHE A 26 4.51 1.55 3.31
C PHE A 26 4.93 2.09 4.68
N ALA A 27 6.10 2.71 4.79
CA ALA A 27 6.60 3.25 6.05
C ALA A 27 5.69 4.35 6.61
N ILE A 28 5.29 5.31 5.78
CA ILE A 28 4.40 6.41 6.19
C ILE A 28 3.05 5.86 6.64
N ASN A 29 2.47 4.92 5.88
CA ASN A 29 1.16 4.36 6.21
C ASN A 29 1.22 3.42 7.43
N ALA A 30 2.32 2.69 7.64
CA ALA A 30 2.53 1.88 8.84
C ALA A 30 2.61 2.74 10.11
N ILE A 31 3.32 3.87 10.05
CA ILE A 31 3.35 4.84 11.17
C ILE A 31 1.93 5.32 11.47
N LEU A 32 1.15 5.70 10.46
CA LEU A 32 -0.21 6.17 10.71
C LEU A 32 -1.10 5.09 11.34
N VAL A 33 -0.98 3.84 10.90
CA VAL A 33 -1.70 2.73 11.52
C VAL A 33 -1.35 2.61 13.00
N VAL A 34 -0.06 2.64 13.37
CA VAL A 34 0.39 2.58 14.77
C VAL A 34 -0.19 3.74 15.59
N VAL A 35 -0.10 4.96 15.06
CA VAL A 35 -0.57 6.17 15.74
C VAL A 35 -2.11 6.17 15.90
N THR A 36 -2.83 5.64 14.90
CA THR A 36 -4.30 5.48 14.94
C THR A 36 -4.70 4.43 15.97
N LEU A 37 -4.02 3.28 16.01
CA LEU A 37 -4.27 2.21 16.98
C LEU A 37 -3.93 2.64 18.42
N ALA A 38 -2.97 3.56 18.59
CA ALA A 38 -2.67 4.18 19.88
C ALA A 38 -3.75 5.19 20.33
N GLY A 39 -4.76 5.46 19.51
CA GLY A 39 -5.84 6.40 19.80
C GLY A 39 -5.41 7.87 19.73
N TRP A 40 -4.24 8.16 19.14
CA TRP A 40 -3.68 9.52 19.11
C TRP A 40 -4.27 10.38 18.00
N VAL A 41 -5.03 9.80 17.07
CA VAL A 41 -5.57 10.50 15.91
C VAL A 41 -7.04 10.18 15.67
N PRO A 42 -7.87 11.18 15.36
CA PRO A 42 -9.26 10.96 14.96
C PRO A 42 -9.37 10.19 13.63
N ALA A 43 -10.50 9.48 13.46
CA ALA A 43 -10.78 8.68 12.26
C ALA A 43 -10.74 9.46 10.94
N TRP A 44 -11.09 10.76 10.94
CA TRP A 44 -11.04 11.61 9.73
C TRP A 44 -9.63 11.79 9.17
N VAL A 45 -8.59 11.57 9.99
CA VAL A 45 -7.20 11.63 9.51
C VAL A 45 -6.90 10.52 8.49
N GLY A 46 -7.63 9.40 8.51
CA GLY A 46 -7.55 8.40 7.45
C GLY A 46 -7.92 8.97 6.07
N VAL A 47 -8.96 9.82 6.01
CA VAL A 47 -9.38 10.48 4.76
C VAL A 47 -8.35 11.51 4.32
N ALA A 48 -7.88 12.35 5.24
CA ALA A 48 -6.82 13.32 4.96
C ALA A 48 -5.53 12.65 4.46
N GLN A 49 -5.18 11.50 5.05
CA GLN A 49 -4.04 10.69 4.63
C GLN A 49 -4.23 10.13 3.22
N LEU A 50 -5.41 9.62 2.88
CA LEU A 50 -5.68 9.12 1.53
C LEU A 50 -5.47 10.25 0.50
N VAL A 51 -6.01 11.43 0.77
CA VAL A 51 -5.82 12.62 -0.07
C VAL A 51 -4.33 12.99 -0.16
N ALA A 52 -3.61 12.98 0.96
CA ALA A 52 -2.16 13.26 0.99
C ALA A 52 -1.35 12.24 0.19
N ASN A 53 -1.64 10.95 0.31
CA ASN A 53 -1.00 9.88 -0.47
C ASN A 53 -1.21 10.09 -1.97
N ILE A 54 -2.43 10.39 -2.40
CA ILE A 54 -2.75 10.67 -3.82
C ILE A 54 -1.99 11.91 -4.30
N ALA A 55 -2.04 13.00 -3.52
CA ALA A 55 -1.34 14.24 -3.84
C ALA A 55 0.18 14.02 -3.98
N LEU A 56 0.79 13.24 -3.08
CA LEU A 56 2.21 12.90 -3.13
C LEU A 56 2.55 12.06 -4.37
N ILE A 57 1.72 11.06 -4.71
CA ILE A 57 1.92 10.26 -5.93
C ILE A 57 1.87 11.15 -7.17
N VAL A 58 0.90 12.07 -7.24
CA VAL A 58 0.76 13.03 -8.34
C VAL A 58 1.96 13.96 -8.40
N LEU A 59 2.38 14.53 -7.27
CA LEU A 59 3.56 15.39 -7.19
C LEU A 59 4.83 14.65 -7.64
N PHE A 60 5.02 13.40 -7.20
CA PHE A 60 6.14 12.57 -7.62
C PHE A 60 6.04 12.16 -9.08
N ALA A 61 4.84 12.06 -9.67
CA ALA A 61 4.70 11.76 -11.09
C ALA A 61 5.36 12.84 -11.95
N PHE A 62 5.29 14.10 -11.51
CA PHE A 62 5.92 15.24 -12.20
C PHE A 62 7.39 15.47 -11.82
N THR A 63 7.82 15.09 -10.61
CA THR A 63 9.18 15.39 -10.11
C THR A 63 10.14 14.19 -10.12
N ARG A 64 9.65 13.00 -9.77
CA ARG A 64 10.41 11.74 -9.69
C ARG A 64 9.54 10.54 -10.09
N ARG A 65 9.33 10.41 -11.41
CA ARG A 65 8.43 9.40 -12.00
C ARG A 65 8.59 7.98 -11.43
N TYR A 66 9.82 7.52 -11.19
CA TYR A 66 10.02 6.16 -10.65
C TYR A 66 9.60 6.01 -9.20
N VAL A 67 9.76 7.05 -8.37
CA VAL A 67 9.20 7.09 -7.01
C VAL A 67 7.68 6.97 -7.06
N ALA A 68 7.04 7.73 -7.95
CA ALA A 68 5.58 7.68 -8.12
C ALA A 68 5.09 6.29 -8.55
N ILE A 69 5.77 5.63 -9.48
CA ILE A 69 5.42 4.26 -9.90
C ILE A 69 5.51 3.29 -8.71
N GLY A 70 6.58 3.40 -7.91
CA GLY A 70 6.75 2.56 -6.72
C GLY A 70 5.66 2.79 -5.66
N ALA A 71 5.36 4.06 -5.37
CA ALA A 71 4.31 4.42 -4.42
C ALA A 71 2.91 4.04 -4.91
N LEU A 72 2.60 4.24 -6.19
CA LEU A 72 1.34 3.84 -6.80
C LEU A 72 1.15 2.32 -6.74
N TRP A 73 2.23 1.57 -6.98
CA TRP A 73 2.20 0.12 -6.84
C TRP A 73 1.90 -0.31 -5.40
N ALA A 74 2.57 0.27 -4.41
CA ALA A 74 2.35 -0.05 -3.00
C ALA A 74 0.90 0.28 -2.59
N PHE A 75 0.38 1.43 -3.03
CA PHE A 75 -1.01 1.82 -2.87
C PHE A 75 -1.98 0.79 -3.47
N ALA A 76 -1.74 0.34 -4.70
CA ALA A 76 -2.59 -0.65 -5.36
C ALA A 76 -2.60 -2.00 -4.63
N VAL A 77 -1.45 -2.46 -4.14
CA VAL A 77 -1.35 -3.69 -3.33
C VAL A 77 -2.17 -3.55 -2.04
N ALA A 78 -2.02 -2.44 -1.32
CA ALA A 78 -2.76 -2.20 -0.09
C ALA A 78 -4.28 -2.06 -0.34
N LEU A 79 -4.67 -1.43 -1.45
CA LEU A 79 -6.07 -1.33 -1.86
C LEU A 79 -6.67 -2.71 -2.17
N ILE A 80 -5.97 -3.54 -2.93
CA ILE A 80 -6.38 -4.93 -3.21
C ILE A 80 -6.53 -5.70 -1.91
N ALA A 81 -5.57 -5.56 -0.99
CA ALA A 81 -5.64 -6.19 0.32
C ALA A 81 -6.89 -5.78 1.09
N THR A 82 -7.19 -4.48 1.11
CA THR A 82 -8.37 -3.93 1.80
C THR A 82 -9.69 -4.37 1.16
N VAL A 83 -9.75 -4.41 -0.17
CA VAL A 83 -10.96 -4.83 -0.92
C VAL A 83 -11.25 -6.32 -0.72
N ILE A 84 -10.22 -7.16 -0.58
CA ILE A 84 -10.38 -8.59 -0.27
C ILE A 84 -10.72 -8.78 1.21
N ASP A 85 -10.07 -8.04 2.09
CA ASP A 85 -10.23 -8.15 3.54
C ASP A 85 -11.66 -7.84 3.99
N ALA A 86 -12.26 -6.77 3.47
CA ALA A 86 -13.60 -6.34 3.88
C ALA A 86 -14.69 -7.43 3.76
N PRO A 87 -14.93 -8.07 2.59
CA PRO A 87 -15.95 -9.12 2.46
C PRO A 87 -15.55 -10.41 3.17
N VAL A 88 -14.27 -10.83 3.11
CA VAL A 88 -13.82 -12.09 3.70
C VAL A 88 -13.84 -12.02 5.22
N GLY A 89 -13.32 -10.94 5.80
CA GLY A 89 -13.36 -10.68 7.23
C GLY A 89 -14.79 -10.56 7.75
N THR A 90 -15.67 -9.86 7.03
CA THR A 90 -17.10 -9.78 7.38
C THR A 90 -17.76 -11.16 7.36
N ALA A 91 -17.58 -11.93 6.28
CA ALA A 91 -18.16 -13.28 6.16
C ALA A 91 -17.65 -14.25 7.24
N ALA A 92 -16.35 -14.20 7.54
CA ALA A 92 -15.74 -15.01 8.58
C ALA A 92 -16.27 -14.64 9.98
N CYS A 93 -16.46 -13.35 10.26
CA CYS A 93 -17.09 -12.91 11.50
C CYS A 93 -18.52 -13.44 11.65
N PHE A 94 -19.31 -13.41 10.58
CA PHE A 94 -20.66 -13.99 10.59
C PHE A 94 -20.65 -15.50 10.83
N ALA A 95 -19.74 -16.23 10.19
CA ALA A 95 -19.61 -17.68 10.38
C ALA A 95 -19.22 -18.02 11.83
N ILE A 96 -18.24 -17.33 12.40
CA ILE A 96 -17.79 -17.51 13.79
C ILE A 96 -18.92 -17.15 14.77
N ALA A 97 -19.63 -16.06 14.52
CA ALA A 97 -20.73 -15.62 15.36
C ALA A 97 -21.89 -16.62 15.37
N SER A 98 -22.24 -17.17 14.21
CA SER A 98 -23.27 -18.20 14.08
C SER A 98 -22.91 -19.53 14.75
N GLY A 99 -21.62 -19.80 14.95
CA GLY A 99 -21.11 -20.98 15.66
C GLY A 99 -20.98 -20.81 17.18
N GLY A 100 -21.43 -19.68 17.75
CA GLY A 100 -21.35 -19.41 19.20
C GLY A 100 -19.99 -18.89 19.70
N GLY A 101 -19.04 -18.57 18.82
CA GLY A 101 -17.67 -18.16 19.14
C GLY A 101 -17.44 -16.65 19.21
N CYS A 102 -18.45 -15.85 19.61
CA CYS A 102 -18.38 -14.39 19.58
C CYS A 102 -17.42 -13.81 20.64
N GLY A 103 -16.13 -13.73 20.30
CA GLY A 103 -15.17 -12.87 20.99
C GLY A 103 -14.43 -12.00 19.98
N GLU A 104 -14.04 -10.78 20.38
CA GLU A 104 -13.26 -9.85 19.54
C GLU A 104 -12.04 -10.50 18.90
N PHE A 105 -11.42 -11.46 19.60
CA PHE A 105 -10.23 -12.18 19.11
C PHE A 105 -10.51 -13.05 17.87
N GLY A 106 -11.67 -13.72 17.81
CA GLY A 106 -12.06 -14.55 16.66
C GLY A 106 -12.31 -13.72 15.41
N CYS A 107 -13.00 -12.59 15.56
CA CYS A 107 -13.22 -11.65 14.48
C CYS A 107 -11.91 -11.00 13.99
N ASN A 108 -11.07 -10.49 14.90
CA ASN A 108 -9.82 -9.81 14.55
C ASN A 108 -8.81 -10.72 13.86
N SER A 109 -8.73 -12.00 14.26
CA SER A 109 -7.87 -12.98 13.60
C SER A 109 -8.33 -13.32 12.18
N ALA A 110 -9.64 -13.33 11.91
CA ALA A 110 -10.16 -13.52 10.56
C ALA A 110 -9.82 -12.36 9.62
N TYR A 111 -9.97 -11.11 10.10
CA TYR A 111 -9.51 -9.92 9.35
C TYR A 111 -7.99 -9.96 9.10
N ALA A 112 -7.18 -10.34 10.10
CA ALA A 112 -5.73 -10.43 9.91
C ALA A 112 -5.32 -11.43 8.80
N VAL A 113 -5.98 -12.58 8.73
CA VAL A 113 -5.72 -13.60 7.70
C VAL A 113 -6.18 -13.13 6.32
N ALA A 114 -7.36 -12.53 6.23
CA ALA A 114 -7.91 -12.04 4.97
C ALA A 114 -7.09 -10.87 4.40
N TYR A 115 -6.66 -9.95 5.25
CA TYR A 115 -5.75 -8.87 4.90
C TYR A 115 -4.38 -9.41 4.42
N GLY A 116 -3.81 -10.39 5.12
CA GLY A 116 -2.57 -11.06 4.72
C GLY A 116 -2.68 -11.76 3.36
N PHE A 117 -3.78 -12.48 3.12
CA PHE A 117 -4.06 -13.11 1.82
C PHE A 117 -4.22 -12.08 0.70
N GLY A 118 -4.95 -10.99 0.97
CA GLY A 118 -5.10 -9.91 0.00
C GLY A 118 -3.77 -9.24 -0.36
N PHE A 119 -2.85 -9.12 0.61
CA PHE A 119 -1.46 -8.72 0.34
C PHE A 119 -0.74 -9.68 -0.60
N LEU A 120 -0.85 -10.99 -0.38
CA LEU A 120 -0.23 -11.98 -1.27
C LEU A 120 -0.78 -11.88 -2.70
N VAL A 121 -2.10 -11.72 -2.84
CA VAL A 121 -2.77 -11.53 -4.14
C VAL A 121 -2.33 -10.24 -4.83
N GLY A 122 -2.05 -9.17 -4.09
CA GLY A 122 -1.51 -7.93 -4.66
C GLY A 122 -0.01 -8.01 -4.98
N LEU A 123 0.79 -8.61 -4.08
CA LEU A 123 2.25 -8.66 -4.17
C LEU A 123 2.73 -9.56 -5.30
N ILE A 124 2.09 -10.70 -5.54
CA ILE A 124 2.55 -11.67 -6.55
C ILE A 124 2.43 -11.10 -7.98
N PRO A 125 1.25 -10.66 -8.47
CA PRO A 125 1.13 -10.00 -9.78
C PRO A 125 1.91 -8.70 -9.82
N GLY A 126 1.90 -7.97 -8.70
CA GLY A 126 2.63 -6.74 -8.53
C GLY A 126 4.14 -6.88 -8.75
N TYR A 127 4.74 -7.94 -8.22
CA TYR A 127 6.15 -8.26 -8.42
C TYR A 127 6.47 -8.53 -9.89
N PHE A 128 5.60 -9.26 -10.61
CA PHE A 128 5.79 -9.49 -12.04
C PHE A 128 5.68 -8.21 -12.87
N ILE A 129 4.76 -7.29 -12.51
CA ILE A 129 4.62 -5.97 -13.14
C ILE A 129 5.89 -5.13 -12.89
N LEU A 130 6.35 -5.05 -11.64
CA LEU A 130 7.57 -4.32 -11.28
C LEU A 130 8.80 -4.92 -11.96
N ARG A 131 8.89 -6.26 -12.05
CA ARG A 131 9.95 -6.96 -12.79
C ARG A 131 9.90 -6.65 -14.28
N GLY A 132 8.69 -6.52 -14.85
CA GLY A 132 8.49 -6.10 -16.23
C GLY A 132 8.96 -4.67 -16.48
N VAL A 133 8.61 -3.73 -15.58
CA VAL A 133 9.13 -2.36 -15.59
C VAL A 133 10.66 -2.37 -15.47
N HIS A 134 11.21 -3.17 -14.55
CA HIS A 134 12.65 -3.31 -14.33
C HIS A 134 13.40 -3.79 -15.58
N ARG A 135 12.85 -4.77 -16.31
CA ARG A 135 13.44 -5.23 -17.59
C ARG A 135 13.43 -4.16 -18.68
N ARG A 136 12.51 -3.20 -18.62
CA ARG A 136 12.46 -2.05 -19.54
C ARG A 136 13.36 -0.89 -19.09
N LEU A 137 13.83 -0.88 -17.84
CA LEU A 137 14.73 0.17 -17.33
C LEU A 137 16.19 -0.01 -17.78
N GLY A 138 16.59 -1.25 -18.08
CA GLY A 138 17.94 -1.61 -18.53
C GLY A 138 18.10 -1.74 -20.05
N LYS A 139 17.08 -1.40 -20.83
CA LYS A 139 17.15 -1.18 -22.29
C LYS A 139 17.11 0.31 -22.55
#